data_AF-A0A3B8NVS1-F1
#
_entry.id   AF-A0A3B8NVS1-F1
#
_cell.length_a   1.000
_cell.length_b   1.000
_cell.length_c   1.000
_cell.angle_alpha   90.00
_cell.angle_beta   90.00
_cell.angle_gamma   90.00
#
_symmetry.space_group_name_H-M   'P 1'
#
loop_
_entity.id
_entity.type
_entity.pdbx_description
1 polymer ?
#
loop_
_entity_poly.entity_id
_entity_poly.type
_entity_poly.pdbx_seq_one_letter_code
_entity_poly.pdbx_strand_id
1 'polypeptide(L)'
;IMGEITTSCYVDIPKVARSVIADIGYVRAKYGFDASTCAVITSIDEQSGDIALGVDNSLEKKSGSDEEADALNGAGDQGMMFGFACDETKELMPLPISLAHKLAKQLTAVRKNGTLPYLRPDGKSQVTVEYDENNRPVRIDTVVVSSQHSEDIDMETLR
;
A
#
# COMPACT_ATOMS: atom_id res chain seq x y z
N ILE A 1 -0.81 -13.71 9.84
CA ILE A 1 0.36 -13.46 8.98
C ILE A 1 0.89 -14.81 8.56
N MET A 2 0.96 -15.07 7.26
CA MET A 2 1.33 -16.37 6.69
C MET A 2 2.17 -16.20 5.43
N GLY A 3 2.93 -17.23 5.05
CA GLY A 3 3.83 -17.25 3.89
C GLY A 3 5.21 -17.78 4.27
N GLU A 4 6.18 -17.63 3.37
CA GLU A 4 7.54 -18.12 3.58
C GLU A 4 8.54 -17.00 3.85
N ILE A 5 9.41 -17.15 4.86
CA ILE A 5 10.50 -16.21 5.14
C ILE A 5 11.79 -16.98 5.41
N THR A 6 12.83 -16.67 4.63
CA THR A 6 14.20 -17.18 4.86
C THR A 6 15.08 -16.04 5.36
N THR A 7 15.54 -16.11 6.61
CA THR A 7 16.43 -15.11 7.22
C THR A 7 17.17 -15.68 8.43
N SER A 8 18.31 -15.09 8.79
CA SER A 8 19.04 -15.38 10.03
C SER A 8 18.63 -14.47 11.21
N CYS A 9 17.77 -13.48 10.96
CA CYS A 9 17.33 -12.51 11.95
C CYS A 9 16.06 -12.99 12.67
N TYR A 10 15.97 -12.75 13.98
CA TYR A 10 14.72 -12.91 14.71
C TYR A 10 13.87 -11.63 14.63
N VAL A 11 12.60 -11.79 14.27
CA VAL A 11 11.61 -10.71 14.26
C VAL A 11 10.42 -11.11 15.12
N ASP A 12 10.08 -10.26 16.09
CA ASP A 12 8.84 -10.38 16.86
C ASP A 12 7.66 -9.91 16.00
N ILE A 13 7.13 -10.83 15.17
CA ILE A 13 6.05 -10.57 14.22
C ILE A 13 4.81 -9.99 14.90
N PRO A 14 4.31 -10.53 16.03
CA PRO A 14 3.19 -9.94 16.75
C PRO A 14 3.44 -8.49 17.16
N LYS A 15 4.62 -8.16 17.70
CA LYS A 15 4.95 -6.79 18.10
C LYS A 15 4.99 -5.84 16.90
N VAL A 16 5.61 -6.26 15.79
CA VAL A 16 5.63 -5.48 14.55
C VAL A 16 4.21 -5.23 14.04
N ALA A 17 3.39 -6.27 13.96
CA ALA A 17 2.01 -6.16 13.49
C ALA A 17 1.19 -5.18 14.35
N ARG A 18 1.28 -5.30 15.68
CA ARG A 18 0.59 -4.40 16.61
C ARG A 18 1.09 -2.96 16.49
N SER A 19 2.39 -2.74 16.34
CA SER A 19 2.95 -1.40 16.12
C SER A 19 2.37 -0.77 14.86
N VAL A 20 2.37 -1.50 13.74
CA VAL A 20 1.83 -1.00 12.47
C VAL A 20 0.33 -0.68 12.58
N ILE A 21 -0.46 -1.54 13.23
CA ILE A 21 -1.90 -1.30 13.45
C ILE A 21 -2.11 -0.04 14.30
N ALA A 22 -1.32 0.14 15.36
CA ALA A 22 -1.38 1.33 16.21
C ALA A 22 -0.97 2.60 15.44
N ASP A 23 0.08 2.53 14.61
CA ASP A 23 0.56 3.62 13.78
C ASP A 23 -0.45 4.04 12.71
N ILE A 24 -1.23 3.09 12.17
CA ILE A 24 -2.38 3.38 11.31
C ILE A 24 -3.44 4.16 12.10
N GLY A 25 -3.64 3.86 13.39
CA GLY A 25 -4.51 4.60 14.30
C GLY A 25 -5.62 3.75 14.93
N TYR A 26 -5.59 2.43 14.76
CA TYR A 26 -6.52 1.50 15.41
C TYR A 26 -6.06 1.21 16.84
N VAL A 27 -6.28 2.18 17.73
CA VAL A 27 -5.82 2.16 19.13
C VAL A 27 -6.98 2.11 20.14
N ARG A 28 -8.21 1.93 19.66
CA ARG A 28 -9.41 1.86 20.50
C ARG A 28 -10.42 0.90 19.87
N ALA A 29 -10.93 -0.04 20.65
CA ALA A 29 -11.99 -0.96 20.24
C ALA A 29 -13.20 -0.29 19.57
N LYS A 30 -13.56 0.94 19.98
CA LYS A 30 -14.66 1.72 19.38
C LYS A 30 -14.48 2.05 17.89
N TYR A 31 -13.26 1.94 17.36
CA TYR A 31 -12.98 2.11 15.93
C TYR A 31 -13.29 0.85 15.11
N GLY A 32 -13.73 -0.23 15.75
CA GLY A 32 -14.00 -1.54 15.14
C GLY A 32 -12.80 -2.48 15.19
N PHE A 33 -11.61 -1.97 15.51
CA PHE A 33 -10.37 -2.74 15.61
C PHE A 33 -9.37 -2.05 16.55
N ASP A 34 -8.54 -2.83 17.24
CA ASP A 34 -7.62 -2.33 18.26
C ASP A 34 -6.33 -3.17 18.32
N ALA A 35 -5.19 -2.49 18.16
CA ALA A 35 -3.85 -3.06 18.22
C ALA A 35 -3.56 -3.80 19.53
N SER A 36 -4.20 -3.41 20.63
CA SER A 36 -3.96 -4.01 21.95
C SER A 36 -4.77 -5.29 22.19
N THR A 37 -5.92 -5.45 21.55
CA THR A 37 -6.86 -6.55 21.84
C THR A 37 -6.97 -7.57 20.72
N CYS A 38 -6.58 -7.23 19.48
CA CYS A 38 -6.68 -8.15 18.36
C CYS A 38 -5.76 -9.38 18.55
N ALA A 39 -6.17 -10.55 18.06
CA ALA A 39 -5.28 -11.70 17.97
C ALA A 39 -4.28 -11.49 16.81
N VAL A 40 -3.01 -11.86 17.01
CA VAL A 40 -2.02 -11.94 15.93
C VAL A 40 -1.58 -13.40 15.82
N ILE A 41 -2.01 -14.06 14.76
CA ILE A 41 -1.70 -15.47 14.47
C ILE A 41 -0.64 -15.52 13.38
N THR A 42 0.42 -16.28 13.61
CA THR A 42 1.54 -16.46 12.69
C THR A 42 1.61 -17.91 12.22
N SER A 43 1.70 -18.10 10.91
CA SER A 43 1.89 -19.40 10.26
C SER A 43 2.91 -19.20 9.13
N ILE A 44 4.18 -19.10 9.52
CA ILE A 44 5.29 -18.76 8.60
C ILE A 44 6.21 -19.97 8.53
N ASP A 45 6.49 -20.40 7.31
CA ASP A 45 7.41 -21.49 7.02
C ASP A 45 8.71 -20.95 6.39
N GLU A 46 9.72 -21.80 6.26
CA GLU A 46 10.93 -21.46 5.50
C GLU A 46 10.66 -21.60 3.99
N GLN A 47 11.33 -20.80 3.16
CA GLN A 47 11.17 -20.90 1.70
C GLN A 47 11.61 -22.29 1.21
N SER A 48 10.87 -22.84 0.24
CA SER A 48 11.25 -24.09 -0.40
C SER A 48 12.64 -24.00 -1.05
N GLY A 49 13.51 -24.96 -0.73
CA GLY A 49 14.84 -25.07 -1.33
C GLY A 49 14.82 -25.18 -2.86
N ASP A 50 13.75 -25.74 -3.44
CA ASP A 50 13.60 -25.86 -4.90
C ASP A 50 13.40 -24.49 -5.58
N ILE A 51 12.71 -23.57 -4.90
CA ILE A 51 12.51 -22.19 -5.37
C ILE A 51 13.79 -21.39 -5.19
N ALA A 52 14.44 -21.52 -4.02
CA ALA A 52 15.72 -20.86 -3.75
C ALA A 52 16.79 -21.26 -4.78
N LEU A 53 16.87 -22.54 -5.15
CA LEU A 53 17.76 -23.03 -6.20
C LEU A 53 17.48 -22.41 -7.58
N GLY A 54 16.22 -22.10 -7.89
CA GLY A 54 15.80 -21.43 -9.13
C GLY A 54 16.14 -19.94 -9.16
N VAL A 55 16.10 -19.28 -8.00
CA VAL A 55 16.36 -17.84 -7.85
C VAL A 55 17.84 -17.54 -7.71
N ASP A 56 18.55 -18.24 -6.81
CA ASP A 56 19.94 -17.93 -6.43
C ASP A 56 20.95 -18.25 -7.56
N ASN A 57 20.52 -19.06 -8.52
CA ASN A 57 21.27 -19.35 -9.74
C ASN A 57 20.32 -19.34 -10.93
N SER A 58 20.38 -18.26 -11.70
CA SER A 58 19.68 -18.09 -12.97
C SER A 58 19.93 -19.27 -13.94
N LEU A 59 19.03 -19.46 -14.90
CA LEU A 59 19.17 -20.54 -15.90
C LEU A 59 20.39 -20.30 -16.79
N GLU A 60 20.66 -19.04 -17.09
CA GLU A 60 21.80 -18.55 -17.86
C GLU A 60 23.11 -18.99 -17.19
N LYS A 61 23.24 -18.76 -15.88
CA LYS A 61 24.39 -19.21 -15.08
C LYS A 61 24.52 -20.74 -15.02
N LYS A 62 23.41 -21.47 -14.95
CA LYS A 62 23.42 -22.95 -15.00
C LYS A 62 23.82 -23.51 -16.37
N SER A 63 23.61 -22.74 -17.44
CA SER A 63 23.89 -23.14 -18.83
C SER A 63 25.33 -22.85 -19.30
N GLY A 64 26.16 -22.22 -18.48
CA GLY A 64 27.59 -22.02 -18.74
C GLY A 64 27.95 -20.79 -19.58
N SER A 65 27.06 -19.79 -19.67
CA SER A 65 27.40 -18.49 -20.26
C SER A 65 28.15 -17.62 -19.23
N ASP A 66 29.44 -17.39 -19.44
CA ASP A 66 30.34 -16.64 -18.55
C ASP A 66 30.19 -15.11 -18.62
N GLU A 67 29.09 -14.60 -19.19
CA GLU A 67 28.92 -13.16 -19.41
C GLU A 67 27.81 -12.58 -18.53
N GLU A 68 28.22 -11.62 -17.70
CA GLU A 68 27.44 -10.69 -16.87
C GLU A 68 27.24 -11.07 -15.39
N ALA A 69 28.05 -10.43 -14.54
CA ALA A 69 27.94 -10.45 -13.08
C ALA A 69 26.59 -9.95 -12.54
N ASP A 70 25.78 -9.28 -13.37
CA ASP A 70 24.44 -8.77 -13.02
C ASP A 70 23.33 -9.81 -13.26
N ALA A 71 23.61 -10.92 -13.96
CA ALA A 71 22.65 -11.97 -14.30
C ALA A 71 22.67 -13.17 -13.32
N LEU A 72 23.11 -12.96 -12.06
CA LEU A 72 23.28 -14.06 -11.10
C LEU A 72 21.95 -14.68 -10.64
N ASN A 73 20.89 -13.86 -10.54
CA ASN A 73 19.60 -14.29 -10.00
C ASN A 73 18.53 -14.40 -11.09
N GLY A 74 17.77 -15.48 -11.06
CA GLY A 74 16.60 -15.69 -11.92
C GLY A 74 15.34 -15.04 -11.36
N ALA A 75 14.30 -14.93 -12.19
CA ALA A 75 12.96 -14.60 -11.70
C ALA A 75 12.45 -15.71 -10.76
N GLY A 76 11.90 -15.33 -9.60
CA GLY A 76 11.35 -16.29 -8.63
C GLY A 76 10.00 -16.88 -8.99
N ASP A 77 9.30 -16.27 -9.94
CA ASP A 77 8.08 -16.79 -10.54
C ASP A 77 7.91 -16.21 -11.95
N GLN A 78 7.05 -16.84 -12.74
CA GLN A 78 6.62 -16.31 -14.04
C GLN A 78 5.71 -15.08 -13.85
N GLY A 79 5.85 -14.07 -14.70
CA GLY A 79 5.02 -12.87 -14.58
C GLY A 79 5.11 -11.92 -15.76
N MET A 80 4.21 -10.95 -15.76
CA MET A 80 4.16 -9.84 -16.71
C MET A 80 4.03 -8.54 -15.94
N MET A 81 4.81 -7.54 -16.34
CA MET A 81 4.89 -6.26 -15.66
C MET A 81 4.60 -5.13 -16.65
N PHE A 82 3.79 -4.17 -16.24
CA PHE A 82 3.52 -2.95 -16.99
C PHE A 82 4.02 -1.74 -16.20
N GLY A 83 4.86 -0.93 -16.83
CA GLY A 83 5.18 0.42 -16.38
C GLY A 83 4.38 1.44 -17.16
N PHE A 84 3.91 2.50 -16.50
CA PHE A 84 3.22 3.61 -17.14
C PHE A 84 3.72 4.94 -16.58
N ALA A 85 3.84 5.94 -17.45
CA ALA A 85 4.13 7.32 -17.10
C ALA A 85 3.45 8.27 -18.09
N CYS A 86 2.97 9.42 -17.63
CA CYS A 86 2.44 10.49 -18.49
C CYS A 86 2.78 11.86 -17.92
N ASP A 87 2.75 12.90 -18.76
CA ASP A 87 3.12 14.28 -18.40
C ASP A 87 1.96 15.09 -17.77
N GLU A 88 0.85 14.45 -17.41
CA GLU A 88 -0.32 15.12 -16.80
C GLU A 88 -0.02 15.73 -15.43
N THR A 89 0.96 15.18 -14.71
CA THR A 89 1.37 15.65 -13.38
C THR A 89 2.89 15.70 -13.24
N LYS A 90 3.39 16.45 -12.25
CA LYS A 90 4.84 16.61 -12.02
C LYS A 90 5.53 15.31 -11.62
N GLU A 91 4.79 14.42 -10.98
CA GLU A 91 5.23 13.08 -10.59
C GLU A 91 5.09 12.03 -11.70
N LEU A 92 4.76 12.46 -12.92
CA LEU A 92 4.60 11.63 -14.12
C LEU A 92 3.50 10.55 -14.02
N MET A 93 2.43 10.84 -13.29
CA MET A 93 1.28 9.95 -13.09
C MET A 93 -0.01 10.54 -13.70
N PRO A 94 -1.00 9.70 -14.05
CA PRO A 94 -2.33 10.18 -14.44
C PRO A 94 -2.94 11.06 -13.35
N LEU A 95 -3.56 12.17 -13.75
CA LEU A 95 -4.13 13.13 -12.80
C LEU A 95 -5.17 12.52 -11.84
N PRO A 96 -6.10 11.63 -12.27
CA PRO A 96 -7.15 11.09 -11.40
C PRO A 96 -6.60 10.34 -10.19
N ILE A 97 -5.66 9.41 -10.42
CA ILE A 97 -5.07 8.62 -9.34
C ILE A 97 -4.15 9.45 -8.45
N SER A 98 -3.42 10.42 -9.04
CA SER A 98 -2.61 11.36 -8.27
C SER A 98 -3.47 12.16 -7.28
N LEU A 99 -4.61 12.70 -7.72
CA LEU A 99 -5.52 13.45 -6.87
C LEU A 99 -6.18 12.57 -5.81
N ALA A 100 -6.67 11.39 -6.18
CA ALA A 100 -7.25 10.44 -5.22
C ALA A 100 -6.25 10.07 -4.11
N HIS A 101 -5.01 9.74 -4.46
CA HIS A 101 -3.95 9.47 -3.47
C HIS A 101 -3.65 10.68 -2.57
N LYS A 102 -3.60 11.89 -3.15
CA LYS A 102 -3.39 13.13 -2.38
C LYS A 102 -4.53 13.38 -1.38
N LEU A 103 -5.78 13.11 -1.76
CA LEU A 103 -6.93 13.22 -0.87
C LEU A 103 -6.85 12.23 0.30
N ALA A 104 -6.60 10.94 0.02
CA ALA A 104 -6.45 9.93 1.07
C ALA A 104 -5.28 10.23 2.02
N LYS A 105 -4.15 10.72 1.47
CA LYS A 105 -2.99 11.15 2.26
C LYS A 105 -3.32 12.35 3.14
N GLN A 106 -4.03 13.34 2.59
CA GLN A 106 -4.45 14.52 3.34
C GLN A 106 -5.44 14.16 4.45
N LEU A 107 -6.40 13.27 4.19
CA LEU A 107 -7.36 12.76 5.18
C LEU A 107 -6.64 12.11 6.37
N THR A 108 -5.60 11.33 6.10
CA THR A 108 -4.73 10.77 7.15
C THR A 108 -3.95 11.85 7.90
N ALA A 109 -3.41 12.84 7.20
CA ALA A 109 -2.62 13.91 7.80
C ALA A 109 -3.45 14.76 8.78
N VAL A 110 -4.64 15.21 8.36
CA VAL A 110 -5.54 16.03 9.18
C VAL A 110 -6.12 15.28 10.38
N ARG A 111 -6.23 13.94 10.28
CA ARG A 111 -6.55 13.07 11.41
C ARG A 111 -5.38 12.97 12.39
N LYS A 112 -4.19 12.63 11.90
CA LYS A 112 -3.01 12.38 12.75
C LYS A 112 -2.48 13.63 13.43
N ASN A 113 -2.58 14.80 12.80
CA ASN A 113 -2.15 16.07 13.39
C ASN A 113 -3.24 16.72 14.29
N GLY A 114 -4.43 16.12 14.40
CA GLY A 114 -5.53 16.63 15.21
C GLY A 114 -6.30 17.82 14.64
N THR A 115 -6.07 18.22 13.38
CA THR A 115 -6.86 19.27 12.72
C THR A 115 -8.34 18.88 12.67
N LEU A 116 -8.63 17.61 12.32
CA LEU A 116 -9.98 17.03 12.36
C LEU A 116 -9.98 15.83 13.33
N PRO A 117 -10.07 16.08 14.65
CA PRO A 117 -9.84 15.07 15.68
C PRO A 117 -10.94 14.00 15.76
N TYR A 118 -12.07 14.25 15.10
CA TYR A 118 -13.19 13.33 15.02
C TYR A 118 -13.04 12.23 13.97
N LEU A 119 -12.06 12.36 13.06
CA LEU A 119 -11.80 11.35 12.05
C LEU A 119 -11.23 10.08 12.67
N ARG A 120 -11.64 8.94 12.12
CA ARG A 120 -11.16 7.60 12.44
C ARG A 120 -10.33 7.06 11.27
N PRO A 121 -9.61 5.93 11.42
CA PRO A 121 -8.59 5.54 10.45
C PRO A 121 -9.08 5.17 9.04
N ASP A 122 -10.31 4.67 8.87
CA ASP A 122 -10.82 4.26 7.56
C ASP A 122 -11.31 5.46 6.73
N GLY A 123 -10.97 5.45 5.44
CA GLY A 123 -11.31 6.52 4.50
C GLY A 123 -11.04 6.13 3.05
N LYS A 124 -11.88 6.66 2.16
CA LYS A 124 -11.88 6.41 0.71
C LYS A 124 -12.03 7.71 -0.04
N SER A 125 -11.39 7.80 -1.19
CA SER A 125 -11.46 8.97 -2.06
C SER A 125 -11.60 8.54 -3.52
N GLN A 126 -12.42 9.26 -4.27
CA GLN A 126 -12.60 9.07 -5.70
C GLN A 126 -12.65 10.43 -6.39
N VAL A 127 -12.02 10.52 -7.56
CA VAL A 127 -11.98 11.75 -8.36
C VAL A 127 -12.34 11.39 -9.80
N THR A 128 -13.39 12.01 -10.32
CA THR A 128 -13.78 11.96 -11.73
C THR A 128 -13.21 13.20 -12.41
N VAL A 129 -12.44 12.99 -13.48
CA VAL A 129 -11.78 14.05 -14.25
C VAL A 129 -12.33 14.03 -15.67
N GLU A 130 -12.69 15.20 -16.18
CA GLU A 130 -13.07 15.37 -17.59
C GLU A 130 -11.81 15.55 -18.43
N TYR A 131 -11.76 14.84 -19.55
CA TYR A 131 -10.68 14.89 -20.54
C TYR A 131 -11.22 15.43 -21.86
N ASP A 132 -10.40 16.20 -22.58
CA ASP A 132 -10.73 16.69 -23.91
C ASP A 132 -10.50 15.63 -25.01
N GLU A 133 -10.79 15.99 -26.26
CA GLU A 133 -10.58 15.15 -27.45
C GLU A 133 -9.11 14.74 -27.67
N ASN A 134 -8.17 15.47 -27.06
CA ASN A 134 -6.73 15.18 -27.11
C ASN A 134 -6.23 14.41 -25.89
N ASN A 135 -7.13 13.86 -25.05
CA ASN A 135 -6.83 13.19 -23.80
C ASN A 135 -6.01 14.04 -22.82
N ARG A 136 -6.27 15.35 -22.76
CA ARG A 136 -5.73 16.23 -21.71
C ARG A 136 -6.77 16.46 -20.61
N PRO A 137 -6.38 16.39 -19.32
CA PRO A 137 -7.29 16.74 -18.23
C PRO A 137 -7.73 18.20 -18.32
N VAL A 138 -9.03 18.45 -18.29
CA VAL A 138 -9.62 19.81 -18.41
C VAL A 138 -10.10 20.32 -17.06
N ARG A 139 -10.89 19.52 -16.35
CA ARG A 139 -11.46 19.88 -15.05
C ARG A 139 -11.74 18.67 -14.19
N ILE A 140 -11.85 18.90 -12.89
CA ILE A 140 -12.42 17.92 -11.96
C ILE A 140 -13.93 18.04 -12.06
N ASP A 141 -14.61 16.93 -12.39
CA ASP A 141 -16.05 16.90 -12.47
C ASP A 141 -16.69 16.60 -11.11
N THR A 142 -16.22 15.53 -10.47
CA THR A 142 -16.79 15.05 -9.20
C THR A 142 -15.68 14.59 -8.26
N VAL A 143 -15.79 14.99 -6.99
CA VAL A 143 -14.95 14.49 -5.90
C VAL A 143 -15.84 13.81 -4.87
N VAL A 144 -15.50 12.59 -4.48
CA VAL A 144 -16.16 11.86 -3.41
C VAL A 144 -15.11 11.52 -2.34
N VAL A 145 -15.39 11.92 -1.11
CA VAL A 145 -14.63 11.50 0.06
C VAL A 145 -15.60 10.83 1.03
N SER A 146 -15.30 9.59 1.39
CA SER A 146 -16.00 8.87 2.46
C SER A 146 -14.99 8.66 3.57
N SER A 147 -15.28 9.14 4.77
CA SER A 147 -14.39 8.97 5.92
C SER A 147 -15.15 8.39 7.08
N GLN A 148 -14.46 7.56 7.87
CA GLN A 148 -14.97 7.11 9.15
C GLN A 148 -14.80 8.24 10.16
N HIS A 149 -15.83 8.53 10.95
CA HIS A 149 -15.81 9.62 11.94
C HIS A 149 -16.52 9.23 13.24
N SER A 150 -16.44 10.10 14.26
CA SER A 150 -17.24 9.93 15.49
C SER A 150 -18.73 10.12 15.23
N GLU A 151 -19.57 9.53 16.07
CA GLU A 151 -21.02 9.74 16.04
C GLU A 151 -21.44 11.14 16.52
N ASP A 152 -20.52 11.86 17.16
CA ASP A 152 -20.75 13.20 17.73
C ASP A 152 -20.80 14.32 16.67
N ILE A 153 -20.59 14.00 15.39
CA ILE A 153 -20.46 14.98 14.31
C ILE A 153 -21.55 14.72 13.27
N ASP A 154 -22.23 15.79 12.85
CA ASP A 154 -23.23 15.73 11.80
C ASP A 154 -22.61 15.75 10.38
N MET A 155 -23.45 15.45 9.39
CA MET A 155 -23.05 15.38 8.00
C MET A 155 -22.75 16.74 7.37
N GLU A 156 -23.22 17.84 7.96
CA GLU A 156 -22.96 19.20 7.46
C GLU A 156 -21.56 19.64 7.86
N THR A 157 -21.15 19.38 9.11
CA THR A 157 -19.81 19.64 9.63
C THR A 157 -18.75 18.73 8.99
N LEU A 158 -19.13 17.50 8.62
CA LEU A 158 -18.24 16.57 7.93
C LEU A 158 -17.94 16.98 6.47
N ARG A 159 -18.88 17.68 5.82
CA ARG A 159 -18.77 18.12 4.43
C ARG A 159 -17.92 19.38 4.28
#